data_AF-A0A522PIQ1-F1
#
_entry.id   AF-A0A522PIQ1-F1
#
_cell.length_a   1.000
_cell.length_b   1.000
_cell.length_c   1.000
_cell.angle_alpha   90.00
_cell.angle_beta   90.00
_cell.angle_gamma   90.00
#
_symmetry.space_group_name_H-M   'P 1'
#
loop_
_entity.id
_entity.type
_entity.pdbx_description
1 polymer ?
#
loop_
_entity_poly.entity_id
_entity_poly.type
_entity_poly.pdbx_seq_one_letter_code
_entity_poly.pdbx_strand_id
1 'polypeptide(L)'
;MPCGARVYPRRSDACYPFGVPRQSLATRSIGGTVAQTIGESRRAIGWSQRELAARVGCSQSAISRLEHQRGGCTLALLGRTFDQLGVRARLVVDLPLVVGLRHGRDAAHARCVGAVRRRLERGGWLVATEVEIAEGRSHGWIDLLALHPGTRVLLVIEVKTQLRDIGGLERQIGWYERAAWAAAHRHGWRPGAVRAAVLLLDSLENHEALRDQRTTLRASYPVRADRLNELVEDGRLAGDRWSARARAMAFVDPASRRRAWLKRTTLDGRVPEAPYVDYADFVGRGSRSRRPARHSGRPAAAARLRETPPAWRPSHRDSERPPPDR
;
A
#
# COMPACT_ATOMS: atom_id res chain seq x y z
N MET A 1 30.64 -44.10 20.37
CA MET A 1 31.06 -43.19 19.28
C MET A 1 31.49 -44.06 18.10
N PRO A 2 31.08 -43.85 16.83
CA PRO A 2 30.21 -42.82 16.23
C PRO A 2 28.81 -43.39 15.84
N CYS A 3 27.68 -42.67 15.99
CA CYS A 3 27.13 -41.59 15.17
C CYS A 3 26.88 -41.96 13.68
N GLY A 4 25.80 -42.70 13.42
CA GLY A 4 25.26 -42.93 12.08
C GLY A 4 24.21 -41.89 11.72
N ALA A 5 24.63 -40.80 11.06
CA ALA A 5 23.72 -39.80 10.51
C ALA A 5 22.91 -40.41 9.36
N ARG A 6 21.60 -40.60 9.55
CA ARG A 6 20.68 -40.82 8.43
C ARG A 6 20.52 -39.51 7.67
N VAL A 7 21.22 -39.41 6.56
CA VAL A 7 21.01 -38.39 5.53
C VAL A 7 19.62 -38.63 4.91
N TYR A 8 18.66 -37.74 5.19
CA TYR A 8 17.43 -37.67 4.41
C TYR A 8 17.74 -37.02 3.06
N PRO A 9 17.33 -37.61 1.93
CA PRO A 9 17.46 -36.94 0.64
C PRO A 9 16.60 -35.66 0.63
N ARG A 10 17.22 -34.54 0.21
CA ARG A 10 16.49 -33.33 -0.18
C ARG A 10 15.51 -33.70 -1.27
N ARG A 11 14.20 -33.65 -0.96
CA ARG A 11 13.16 -33.84 -1.98
C ARG A 11 13.19 -32.64 -2.93
N SER A 12 13.39 -33.02 -4.18
CA SER A 12 13.31 -32.27 -5.41
C SER A 12 12.00 -31.50 -5.58
N ASP A 13 12.10 -30.45 -6.38
CA ASP A 13 11.04 -29.62 -6.94
C ASP A 13 9.98 -30.44 -7.69
N ALA A 14 9.09 -31.07 -6.94
CA ALA A 14 7.82 -31.58 -7.46
C ALA A 14 6.88 -30.39 -7.65
N CYS A 15 6.75 -29.94 -8.90
CA CYS A 15 5.66 -29.09 -9.36
C CYS A 15 4.32 -29.70 -8.92
N TYR A 16 3.66 -29.09 -7.93
CA TYR A 16 2.26 -29.35 -7.63
C TYR A 16 1.39 -28.43 -8.51
N PRO A 17 0.57 -28.96 -9.43
CA PRO A 17 -0.37 -28.18 -10.20
C PRO A 17 -1.64 -28.00 -9.36
N PHE A 18 -1.57 -27.21 -8.30
CA PHE A 18 -2.76 -26.78 -7.58
C PHE A 18 -2.73 -25.26 -7.50
N GLY A 19 -3.54 -24.62 -8.35
CA GLY A 19 -3.86 -23.20 -8.16
C GLY A 19 -4.39 -23.03 -6.74
N VAL A 20 -3.71 -22.23 -5.93
CA VAL A 20 -4.13 -21.96 -4.55
C VAL A 20 -5.46 -21.22 -4.60
N PRO A 21 -6.59 -21.81 -4.17
CA PRO A 21 -7.87 -21.12 -4.20
C PRO A 21 -7.79 -19.94 -3.22
N ARG A 22 -7.87 -18.71 -3.74
CA ARG A 22 -8.06 -17.53 -2.91
C ARG A 22 -9.52 -17.50 -2.44
N GLN A 23 -9.78 -17.95 -1.22
CA GLN A 23 -11.11 -17.84 -0.62
C GLN A 23 -11.28 -16.47 0.03
N SER A 24 -12.24 -15.69 -0.47
CA SER A 24 -12.70 -14.44 0.15
C SER A 24 -13.82 -14.73 1.15
N LEU A 25 -13.71 -14.17 2.36
CA LEU A 25 -14.61 -14.44 3.49
C LEU A 25 -15.85 -13.52 3.50
N ALA A 26 -16.52 -13.35 2.36
CA ALA A 26 -17.70 -12.47 2.30
C ALA A 26 -18.92 -13.04 3.06
N THR A 27 -18.97 -14.36 3.34
CA THR A 27 -20.18 -15.01 3.90
C THR A 27 -19.90 -16.16 4.88
N ARG A 28 -18.63 -16.55 5.09
CA ARG A 28 -18.25 -17.66 5.99
C ARG A 28 -17.54 -17.11 7.22
N SER A 29 -17.81 -17.70 8.39
CA SER A 29 -17.04 -17.40 9.60
C SER A 29 -15.56 -17.76 9.37
N ILE A 30 -14.64 -16.94 9.90
CA ILE A 30 -13.19 -17.22 9.87
C ILE A 30 -12.91 -18.63 10.40
N GLY A 31 -13.59 -19.01 11.49
CA GLY A 31 -13.49 -20.34 12.08
C GLY A 31 -13.84 -21.46 11.10
N GLY A 32 -14.88 -21.30 10.28
CA GLY A 32 -15.30 -22.32 9.33
C GLY A 32 -14.34 -22.55 8.19
N THR A 33 -13.78 -21.48 7.64
CA THR A 33 -12.77 -21.59 6.58
C THR A 33 -11.49 -22.23 7.10
N VAL A 34 -11.06 -21.86 8.30
CA VAL A 34 -9.90 -22.47 8.96
C VAL A 34 -10.13 -23.96 9.20
N ALA A 35 -11.29 -24.32 9.77
CA ALA A 35 -11.66 -25.70 10.05
C ALA A 35 -11.71 -26.56 8.78
N GLN A 36 -12.33 -26.06 7.72
CA GLN A 36 -12.41 -26.71 6.42
C GLN A 36 -11.01 -26.91 5.82
N THR A 37 -10.19 -25.86 5.79
CA THR A 37 -8.83 -25.90 5.23
C THR A 37 -7.96 -26.94 5.95
N ILE A 38 -8.01 -26.99 7.28
CA ILE A 38 -7.29 -27.98 8.08
C ILE A 38 -7.76 -29.39 7.72
N GLY A 39 -9.07 -29.63 7.72
CA GLY A 39 -9.64 -30.95 7.45
C GLY A 39 -9.35 -31.45 6.02
N GLU A 40 -9.46 -30.58 5.02
CA GLU A 40 -9.17 -30.90 3.62
C GLU A 40 -7.68 -31.17 3.41
N SER A 41 -6.81 -30.29 3.89
CA SER A 41 -5.36 -30.45 3.74
C SER A 41 -4.89 -31.74 4.43
N ARG A 42 -5.38 -32.01 5.64
CA ARG A 42 -5.05 -33.23 6.39
C ARG A 42 -5.50 -34.48 5.63
N ARG A 43 -6.71 -34.50 5.07
CA ARG A 43 -7.23 -35.64 4.29
C ARG A 43 -6.46 -35.82 2.98
N ALA A 44 -6.10 -34.73 2.31
CA ALA A 44 -5.34 -34.78 1.06
C ALA A 44 -3.96 -35.41 1.24
N ILE A 45 -3.30 -35.19 2.38
CA ILE A 45 -2.01 -35.80 2.72
C ILE A 45 -2.13 -37.14 3.47
N GLY A 46 -3.34 -37.67 3.62
CA GLY A 46 -3.60 -38.99 4.22
C GLY A 46 -3.41 -39.07 5.74
N TRP A 47 -3.38 -37.95 6.46
CA TRP A 47 -3.15 -37.97 7.91
C TRP A 47 -4.44 -38.16 8.70
N SER A 48 -4.36 -38.92 9.79
CA SER A 48 -5.44 -38.96 10.80
C SER A 48 -5.38 -37.72 11.71
N GLN A 49 -6.48 -37.40 12.41
CA GLN A 49 -6.46 -36.32 13.41
C GLN A 49 -5.45 -36.58 14.53
N ARG A 50 -5.29 -37.84 14.95
CA ARG A 50 -4.29 -38.27 15.94
C ARG A 50 -2.87 -37.99 15.47
N GLU A 51 -2.63 -38.23 14.19
CA GLU A 51 -1.32 -38.05 13.58
C GLU A 51 -0.96 -36.57 13.37
N LEU A 52 -1.93 -35.74 12.95
CA LEU A 52 -1.74 -34.28 12.95
C LEU A 52 -1.49 -33.75 14.37
N ALA A 53 -2.22 -34.25 15.37
CA ALA A 53 -2.06 -33.85 16.76
C ALA A 53 -0.66 -34.16 17.31
N ALA A 54 -0.13 -35.35 17.00
CA ALA A 54 1.22 -35.74 17.37
C ALA A 54 2.29 -34.83 16.77
N ARG A 55 2.15 -34.45 15.49
CA ARG A 55 3.09 -33.54 14.82
C ARG A 55 3.02 -32.09 15.32
N VAL A 56 1.82 -31.63 15.67
CA VAL A 56 1.60 -30.27 16.22
C VAL A 56 1.97 -30.18 17.70
N GLY A 57 2.08 -31.32 18.39
CA GLY A 57 2.34 -31.39 19.83
C GLY A 57 1.12 -31.03 20.68
N CYS A 58 -0.06 -31.53 20.31
CA CYS A 58 -1.31 -31.29 21.04
C CYS A 58 -2.16 -32.57 21.16
N SER A 59 -3.30 -32.50 21.86
CA SER A 59 -4.22 -33.62 21.94
C SER A 59 -5.04 -33.77 20.66
N GLN A 60 -5.44 -35.01 20.33
CA GLN A 60 -6.34 -35.25 19.20
C GLN A 60 -7.68 -34.50 19.37
N SER A 61 -8.17 -34.36 20.61
CA SER A 61 -9.36 -33.56 20.92
C SER A 61 -9.18 -32.07 20.60
N ALA A 62 -7.95 -31.53 20.65
CA ALA A 62 -7.68 -30.16 20.20
C ALA A 62 -7.81 -30.02 18.68
N ILE A 63 -7.29 -30.98 17.91
CA ILE A 63 -7.48 -31.03 16.44
C ILE A 63 -8.95 -31.23 16.07
N SER A 64 -9.66 -32.13 16.76
CA SER A 64 -11.09 -32.33 16.53
C SER A 64 -11.90 -31.06 16.80
N ARG A 65 -11.59 -30.34 17.89
CA ARG A 65 -12.20 -29.04 18.19
C ARG A 65 -11.93 -27.99 17.12
N LEU A 66 -10.70 -27.93 16.61
CA LEU A 66 -10.34 -27.05 15.48
C LEU A 66 -11.15 -27.38 14.22
N GLU A 67 -11.23 -28.65 13.83
CA GLU A 67 -11.95 -29.09 12.61
C GLU A 67 -13.47 -28.95 12.72
N HIS A 68 -14.03 -28.90 13.92
CA HIS A 68 -15.48 -28.76 14.15
C HIS A 68 -15.88 -27.38 14.66
N GLN A 69 -14.96 -26.41 14.70
CA GLN A 69 -15.21 -25.06 15.23
C GLN A 69 -15.74 -25.04 16.68
N ARG A 70 -15.30 -25.99 17.50
CA ARG A 70 -15.76 -26.14 18.90
C ARG A 70 -14.73 -25.57 19.87
N GLY A 71 -15.07 -24.45 20.51
CA GLY A 71 -14.23 -23.79 21.51
C GLY A 71 -13.18 -22.85 20.92
N GLY A 72 -12.52 -22.07 21.78
CA GLY A 72 -11.48 -21.13 21.37
C GLY A 72 -10.20 -21.85 20.94
N CYS A 73 -9.55 -21.33 19.91
CA CYS A 73 -8.20 -21.72 19.54
C CYS A 73 -7.27 -20.52 19.58
N THR A 74 -6.00 -20.76 19.91
CA THR A 74 -4.98 -19.70 19.87
C THR A 74 -4.41 -19.61 18.47
N LEU A 75 -4.04 -18.39 18.04
CA LEU A 75 -3.33 -18.19 16.78
C LEU A 75 -2.02 -18.98 16.73
N ALA A 76 -1.37 -19.20 17.88
CA ALA A 76 -0.17 -20.01 17.98
C ALA A 76 -0.42 -21.49 17.63
N LEU A 77 -1.54 -22.06 18.06
CA LEU A 77 -1.92 -23.44 17.70
C LEU A 77 -2.27 -23.54 16.22
N LEU A 78 -2.97 -22.55 15.67
CA LEU A 78 -3.27 -22.47 14.24
C LEU A 78 -2.00 -22.38 13.39
N GLY A 79 -1.06 -21.51 13.76
CA GLY A 79 0.22 -21.36 13.07
C GLY A 79 0.97 -22.68 12.97
N ARG A 80 1.19 -23.38 14.10
CA ARG A 80 1.85 -24.69 14.10
C ARG A 80 1.12 -25.74 13.26
N THR A 81 -0.21 -25.69 13.27
CA THR A 81 -1.04 -26.62 12.48
C THR A 81 -0.87 -26.35 10.98
N PHE A 82 -0.88 -25.09 10.55
CA PHE A 82 -0.64 -24.70 9.17
C PHE A 82 0.77 -25.03 8.70
N ASP A 83 1.78 -24.81 9.54
CA ASP A 83 3.17 -25.17 9.23
C ASP A 83 3.32 -26.67 8.95
N GLN A 84 2.72 -27.52 9.78
CA GLN A 84 2.74 -28.98 9.58
C GLN A 84 1.99 -29.43 8.34
N LEU A 85 0.95 -28.68 7.92
CA LEU A 85 0.16 -28.98 6.73
C LEU A 85 0.71 -28.31 5.46
N GLY A 86 1.78 -27.52 5.56
CA GLY A 86 2.29 -26.73 4.43
C GLY A 86 1.34 -25.63 3.94
N VAL A 87 0.38 -25.23 4.78
CA VAL A 87 -0.62 -24.20 4.46
C VAL A 87 -0.04 -22.83 4.76
N ARG A 88 -0.12 -21.89 3.82
CA ARG A 88 0.18 -20.48 4.07
C ARG A 88 -1.11 -19.70 4.27
N ALA A 89 -1.31 -19.17 5.47
CA ALA A 89 -2.46 -18.32 5.79
C ALA A 89 -2.04 -16.86 5.97
N ARG A 90 -2.86 -15.93 5.47
CA ARG A 90 -2.69 -14.48 5.67
C ARG A 90 -3.97 -13.93 6.27
N LEU A 91 -3.89 -13.37 7.48
CA LEU A 91 -4.99 -12.64 8.10
C LEU A 91 -4.86 -11.16 7.73
N VAL A 92 -5.86 -10.64 7.02
CA VAL A 92 -6.00 -9.20 6.77
C VAL A 92 -7.23 -8.75 7.56
N VAL A 93 -7.04 -7.76 8.42
CA VAL A 93 -8.13 -7.13 9.18
C VAL A 93 -8.31 -5.74 8.62
N ASP A 94 -9.41 -5.52 7.89
CA ASP A 94 -9.81 -4.21 7.43
C ASP A 94 -10.75 -3.61 8.49
N LEU A 95 -10.39 -2.45 9.06
CA LEU A 95 -11.32 -1.72 9.93
C LEU A 95 -12.45 -1.12 9.09
N PRO A 96 -13.72 -1.22 9.52
CA PRO A 96 -14.82 -0.58 8.81
C PRO A 96 -14.60 0.93 8.75
N LEU A 97 -14.75 1.48 7.55
CA LEU A 97 -14.68 2.91 7.27
C LEU A 97 -15.63 3.70 8.17
N VAL A 98 -15.11 4.38 9.19
CA VAL A 98 -15.82 5.47 9.84
C VAL A 98 -15.78 6.67 8.89
N VAL A 99 -16.93 6.98 8.29
CA VAL A 99 -17.12 8.16 7.45
C VAL A 99 -16.78 9.40 8.29
N GLY A 100 -15.67 10.07 7.97
CA GLY A 100 -15.11 11.20 8.72
C GLY A 100 -13.59 11.14 8.93
N LEU A 101 -12.99 9.94 8.89
CA LEU A 101 -11.53 9.73 9.00
C LEU A 101 -10.83 9.59 7.64
N ARG A 102 -11.40 10.15 6.55
CA ARG A 102 -10.74 10.19 5.23
C ARG A 102 -9.48 11.08 5.19
N HIS A 103 -9.17 11.81 6.27
CA HIS A 103 -7.96 12.63 6.42
C HIS A 103 -6.69 11.83 6.82
N GLY A 104 -6.79 10.52 6.97
CA GLY A 104 -5.69 9.61 7.27
C GLY A 104 -5.40 8.63 6.14
N ARG A 105 -5.25 9.11 4.89
CA ARG A 105 -4.59 8.31 3.84
C ARG A 105 -3.18 7.97 4.32
N ASP A 106 -3.07 6.80 4.94
CA ASP A 106 -1.87 6.00 5.20
C ASP A 106 -0.55 6.81 5.28
N ALA A 107 0.06 6.89 6.46
CA ALA A 107 1.31 7.61 6.68
C ALA A 107 2.42 7.22 5.68
N ALA A 108 2.43 5.99 5.15
CA ALA A 108 3.33 5.58 4.09
C ALA A 108 2.98 6.22 2.74
N HIS A 109 1.70 6.22 2.37
CA HIS A 109 1.19 6.86 1.16
C HIS A 109 1.51 8.35 1.17
N ALA A 110 1.17 9.04 2.26
CA ALA A 110 1.48 10.45 2.44
C ALA A 110 3.00 10.74 2.34
N ARG A 111 3.85 9.85 2.88
CA ARG A 111 5.32 9.95 2.72
C ARG A 111 5.76 9.80 1.27
N CYS A 112 5.18 8.85 0.54
CA CYS A 112 5.48 8.63 -0.88
C CYS A 112 5.03 9.82 -1.74
N VAL A 113 3.76 10.23 -1.62
CA VAL A 113 3.19 11.40 -2.30
C VAL A 113 4.01 12.65 -2.02
N GLY A 114 4.34 12.91 -0.75
CA GLY A 114 5.17 14.06 -0.36
C GLY A 114 6.59 14.00 -0.94
N ALA A 115 7.20 12.82 -1.02
CA ALA A 115 8.52 12.66 -1.65
C ALA A 115 8.48 12.94 -3.15
N VAL A 116 7.49 12.38 -3.86
CA VAL A 116 7.27 12.59 -5.29
C VAL A 116 7.01 14.07 -5.58
N ARG A 117 6.08 14.70 -4.84
CA ARG A 117 5.76 16.13 -4.95
C ARG A 117 7.02 16.99 -4.86
N ARG A 118 7.80 16.85 -3.78
CA ARG A 118 9.02 17.64 -3.57
C ARG A 118 10.04 17.43 -4.69
N ARG A 119 10.11 16.24 -5.27
CA ARG A 119 11.04 15.95 -6.37
C ARG A 119 10.60 16.64 -7.66
N LEU A 120 9.32 16.58 -7.99
CA LEU A 120 8.74 17.27 -9.14
C LEU A 120 8.84 18.80 -9.01
N GLU A 121 8.47 19.36 -7.86
CA GLU A 121 8.58 20.82 -7.61
C GLU A 121 10.03 21.31 -7.74
N ARG A 122 11.01 20.55 -7.22
CA ARG A 122 12.43 20.87 -7.41
C ARG A 122 12.88 20.78 -8.89
N GLY A 123 12.20 19.99 -9.69
CA GLY A 123 12.38 19.91 -11.14
C GLY A 123 11.57 20.96 -11.92
N GLY A 124 10.96 21.95 -11.25
CA GLY A 124 10.23 23.03 -11.90
C GLY A 124 8.78 22.69 -12.31
N TRP A 125 8.23 21.56 -11.85
CA TRP A 125 6.84 21.22 -12.10
C TRP A 125 5.89 21.96 -11.16
N LEU A 126 4.74 22.38 -11.68
CA LEU A 126 3.60 22.82 -10.88
C LEU A 126 2.84 21.58 -10.43
N VAL A 127 2.65 21.38 -9.12
CA VAL A 127 2.08 20.14 -8.58
C VAL A 127 0.86 20.43 -7.71
N ALA A 128 -0.23 19.71 -7.96
CA ALA A 128 -1.42 19.64 -7.13
C ALA A 128 -1.56 18.22 -6.58
N THR A 129 -1.99 18.09 -5.33
CA THR A 129 -2.16 16.81 -4.63
C THR A 129 -3.62 16.57 -4.28
N GLU A 130 -4.02 15.31 -4.25
CA GLU A 130 -5.37 14.89 -3.86
C GLU A 130 -6.47 15.58 -4.68
N VAL A 131 -6.23 15.71 -5.98
CA VAL A 131 -7.10 16.46 -6.88
C VAL A 131 -8.40 15.71 -7.08
N GLU A 132 -9.48 16.29 -6.55
CA GLU A 132 -10.82 15.74 -6.73
C GLU A 132 -11.21 15.77 -8.21
N ILE A 133 -11.78 14.66 -8.67
CA ILE A 133 -12.41 14.52 -9.96
C ILE A 133 -13.83 13.98 -9.79
N ALA A 134 -14.72 14.51 -10.61
CA ALA A 134 -16.09 14.04 -10.72
C ALA A 134 -16.44 13.85 -12.20
N GLU A 135 -16.99 12.69 -12.54
CA GLU A 135 -17.55 12.40 -13.87
C GLU A 135 -18.90 11.70 -13.66
N GLY A 136 -19.99 12.42 -13.99
CA GLY A 136 -21.35 11.95 -13.70
C GLY A 136 -21.59 11.73 -12.20
N ARG A 137 -21.86 10.49 -11.79
CA ARG A 137 -22.10 10.09 -10.39
C ARG A 137 -20.84 9.52 -9.70
N SER A 138 -19.71 9.49 -10.39
CA SER A 138 -18.46 8.91 -9.87
C SER A 138 -17.54 10.00 -9.35
N HIS A 139 -17.05 9.81 -8.12
CA HIS A 139 -16.10 10.71 -7.43
C HIS A 139 -14.79 9.98 -7.12
N GLY A 140 -13.68 10.69 -7.25
CA GLY A 140 -12.35 10.12 -7.09
C GLY A 140 -11.30 11.19 -6.88
N TRP A 141 -10.07 10.75 -6.60
CA TRP A 141 -8.98 11.66 -6.27
C TRP A 141 -7.69 11.20 -6.94
N ILE A 142 -7.13 12.05 -7.78
CA ILE A 142 -5.80 11.84 -8.34
C ILE A 142 -4.79 12.17 -7.24
N ASP A 143 -3.87 11.25 -6.94
CA ASP A 143 -2.87 11.49 -5.88
C ASP A 143 -2.01 12.71 -6.19
N LEU A 144 -1.41 12.76 -7.40
CA LEU A 144 -0.72 13.95 -7.88
C LEU A 144 -1.08 14.27 -9.33
N LEU A 145 -1.29 15.56 -9.59
CA LEU A 145 -1.38 16.14 -10.91
C LEU A 145 -0.24 17.15 -11.07
N ALA A 146 0.63 16.94 -12.06
CA ALA A 146 1.81 17.79 -12.25
C ALA A 146 1.86 18.36 -13.66
N LEU A 147 1.95 19.69 -13.81
CA LEU A 147 2.15 20.37 -15.08
C LEU A 147 3.59 20.85 -15.21
N HIS A 148 4.25 20.48 -16.31
CA HIS A 148 5.51 21.11 -16.69
C HIS A 148 5.24 22.39 -17.49
N PRO A 149 5.63 23.59 -17.01
CA PRO A 149 5.23 24.85 -17.62
C PRO A 149 5.83 25.06 -19.01
N GLY A 150 7.08 24.62 -19.25
CA GLY A 150 7.77 24.83 -20.52
C GLY A 150 7.26 23.95 -21.66
N THR A 151 6.87 22.71 -21.38
CA THR A 151 6.42 21.75 -22.40
C THR A 151 4.92 21.49 -22.37
N ARG A 152 4.22 22.04 -21.38
CA ARG A 152 2.78 21.85 -21.14
C ARG A 152 2.36 20.38 -21.01
N VAL A 153 3.28 19.50 -20.63
CA VAL A 153 2.93 18.11 -20.33
C VAL A 153 2.31 18.04 -18.94
N LEU A 154 1.13 17.44 -18.86
CA LEU A 154 0.46 17.07 -17.63
C LEU A 154 0.77 15.61 -17.30
N LEU A 155 1.27 15.36 -16.11
CA LEU A 155 1.53 14.04 -15.58
C LEU A 155 0.49 13.73 -14.49
N VAL A 156 -0.31 12.70 -14.73
CA VAL A 156 -1.25 12.09 -13.79
C VAL A 156 -0.52 10.97 -13.07
N ILE A 157 -0.44 11.05 -11.74
CA ILE A 157 0.32 10.08 -10.96
C ILE A 157 -0.60 9.47 -9.91
N GLU A 158 -0.65 8.14 -9.93
CA GLU A 158 -1.19 7.34 -8.83
C GLU A 158 -0.03 6.73 -8.06
N VAL A 159 -0.04 6.86 -6.74
CA VAL A 159 0.95 6.25 -5.85
C VAL A 159 0.31 5.05 -5.18
N LYS A 160 0.97 3.90 -5.16
CA LYS A 160 0.52 2.74 -4.37
C LYS A 160 1.65 2.23 -3.49
N THR A 161 1.34 2.05 -2.22
CA THR A 161 2.26 1.40 -1.27
C THR A 161 2.26 -0.12 -1.42
N GLN A 162 1.15 -0.69 -1.90
CA GLN A 162 0.99 -2.12 -2.20
C GLN A 162 0.19 -2.33 -3.48
N LEU A 163 0.63 -3.25 -4.34
CA LEU A 163 -0.09 -3.66 -5.54
C LEU A 163 -1.02 -4.85 -5.26
N ARG A 164 -2.32 -4.59 -5.06
CA ARG A 164 -3.31 -5.62 -4.70
C ARG A 164 -4.24 -6.03 -5.85
N ASP A 165 -4.67 -5.07 -6.66
CA ASP A 165 -5.64 -5.27 -7.75
C ASP A 165 -5.21 -4.48 -9.00
N ILE A 166 -4.67 -5.20 -10.00
CA ILE A 166 -4.28 -4.61 -11.29
C ILE A 166 -5.52 -4.15 -12.08
N GLY A 167 -6.57 -4.97 -12.15
CA GLY A 167 -7.73 -4.67 -12.97
C GLY A 167 -8.48 -3.44 -12.46
N GLY A 168 -8.55 -3.26 -11.14
CA GLY A 168 -8.98 -2.02 -10.50
C GLY A 168 -8.08 -0.84 -10.84
N LEU A 169 -6.76 -1.01 -10.69
CA LEU A 169 -5.77 0.03 -10.97
C LEU A 169 -5.81 0.53 -12.43
N GLU A 170 -5.91 -0.37 -13.40
CA GLU A 170 -5.96 -0.02 -14.82
C GLU A 170 -7.22 0.77 -15.21
N ARG A 171 -8.37 0.40 -14.63
CA ARG A 171 -9.62 1.13 -14.81
C ARG A 171 -9.56 2.51 -14.15
N GLN A 172 -9.01 2.58 -12.93
CA GLN A 172 -8.85 3.82 -12.18
C GLN A 172 -7.96 4.81 -12.94
N ILE A 173 -6.77 4.39 -13.40
CA ILE A 173 -5.87 5.30 -14.11
C ILE A 173 -6.45 5.75 -15.46
N GLY A 174 -7.16 4.86 -16.17
CA GLY A 174 -7.82 5.22 -17.42
C GLY A 174 -8.94 6.24 -17.24
N TRP A 175 -9.64 6.19 -16.12
CA TRP A 175 -10.60 7.23 -15.75
C TRP A 175 -9.89 8.55 -15.40
N TYR A 176 -8.81 8.49 -14.62
CA TYR A 176 -8.05 9.67 -14.23
C TYR A 176 -7.47 10.42 -15.44
N GLU A 177 -6.94 9.71 -16.43
CA GLU A 177 -6.43 10.28 -17.68
C GLU A 177 -7.49 11.14 -18.40
N ARG A 178 -8.75 10.69 -18.43
CA ARG A 178 -9.84 11.44 -19.06
C ARG A 178 -10.25 12.66 -18.23
N ALA A 179 -10.39 12.48 -16.92
CA ALA A 179 -10.79 13.54 -16.00
C ALA A 179 -9.71 14.60 -15.76
N ALA A 180 -8.44 14.27 -16.00
CA ALA A 180 -7.29 15.13 -15.73
C ALA A 180 -7.34 16.46 -16.50
N TRP A 181 -7.91 16.50 -17.70
CA TRP A 181 -8.07 17.74 -18.46
C TRP A 181 -8.94 18.76 -17.72
N ALA A 182 -10.14 18.34 -17.33
CA ALA A 182 -11.04 19.20 -16.57
C ALA A 182 -10.44 19.60 -15.22
N ALA A 183 -9.72 18.68 -14.57
CA ALA A 183 -9.01 18.95 -13.32
C ALA A 183 -7.92 20.01 -13.48
N ALA A 184 -7.09 19.89 -14.51
CA ALA A 184 -6.05 20.88 -14.81
C ALA A 184 -6.64 22.27 -15.07
N HIS A 185 -7.73 22.36 -15.84
CA HIS A 185 -8.38 23.65 -16.12
C HIS A 185 -8.91 24.33 -14.86
N ARG A 186 -9.42 23.57 -13.86
CA ARG A 186 -9.81 24.14 -12.55
C ARG A 186 -8.63 24.75 -11.79
N HIS A 187 -7.42 24.26 -12.01
CA HIS A 187 -6.19 24.86 -11.48
C HIS A 187 -5.63 26.00 -12.36
N GLY A 188 -6.37 26.43 -13.39
CA GLY A 188 -5.92 27.45 -14.34
C GLY A 188 -4.84 26.95 -15.32
N TRP A 189 -4.59 25.65 -15.36
CA TRP A 189 -3.54 25.04 -16.18
C TRP A 189 -4.05 24.75 -17.59
N ARG A 190 -3.16 24.90 -18.58
CA ARG A 190 -3.43 24.64 -19.99
C ARG A 190 -2.47 23.59 -20.55
N PRO A 191 -2.72 22.30 -20.27
CA PRO A 191 -1.85 21.24 -20.77
C PRO A 191 -1.98 21.07 -22.28
N GLY A 192 -0.89 20.69 -22.95
CA GLY A 192 -0.87 20.30 -24.36
C GLY A 192 -0.88 18.78 -24.56
N ALA A 193 -0.52 18.03 -23.52
CA ALA A 193 -0.50 16.58 -23.53
C ALA A 193 -0.72 16.03 -22.11
N VAL A 194 -1.37 14.88 -21.99
CA VAL A 194 -1.51 14.13 -20.74
C VAL A 194 -0.71 12.83 -20.82
N ARG A 195 -0.02 12.50 -19.73
CA ARG A 195 0.70 11.23 -19.51
C ARG A 195 0.31 10.70 -18.15
N ALA A 196 0.36 9.38 -17.98
CA ALA A 196 0.04 8.74 -16.71
C ALA A 196 1.18 7.82 -16.24
N ALA A 197 1.38 7.83 -14.93
CA ALA A 197 2.34 6.96 -14.26
C ALA A 197 1.72 6.36 -13.00
N VAL A 198 2.02 5.09 -12.74
CA VAL A 198 1.81 4.46 -11.43
C VAL A 198 3.16 4.34 -10.75
N LEU A 199 3.27 4.90 -9.55
CA LEU A 199 4.47 4.82 -8.73
C LEU A 199 4.22 3.86 -7.56
N LEU A 200 5.01 2.79 -7.49
CA LEU A 200 4.91 1.80 -6.43
C LEU A 200 5.99 2.04 -5.38
N LEU A 201 5.68 1.83 -4.10
CA LEU A 201 6.72 1.75 -3.07
C LEU A 201 7.70 0.62 -3.44
N ASP A 202 9.00 0.92 -3.36
CA ASP A 202 10.05 -0.06 -3.61
C ASP A 202 10.16 -1.06 -2.44
N SER A 203 9.37 -2.13 -2.49
CA SER A 203 9.33 -3.20 -1.48
C SER A 203 9.42 -4.58 -2.14
N LEU A 204 9.98 -5.56 -1.42
CA LEU A 204 10.04 -6.93 -1.91
C LEU A 204 8.65 -7.48 -2.27
N GLU A 205 7.63 -7.19 -1.45
CA GLU A 205 6.23 -7.52 -1.73
C GLU A 205 5.76 -7.00 -3.11
N ASN A 206 6.06 -5.74 -3.45
CA ASN A 206 5.68 -5.20 -4.76
C ASN A 206 6.56 -5.77 -5.89
N HIS A 207 7.84 -6.08 -5.64
CA HIS A 207 8.66 -6.78 -6.63
C HIS A 207 8.07 -8.15 -6.98
N GLU A 208 7.62 -8.91 -5.99
CA GLU A 208 6.95 -10.20 -6.16
C GLU A 208 5.62 -10.04 -6.92
N ALA A 209 4.77 -9.09 -6.51
CA ALA A 209 3.50 -8.83 -7.20
C ALA A 209 3.70 -8.49 -8.69
N LEU A 210 4.70 -7.67 -9.02
CA LEU A 210 5.04 -7.36 -10.41
C LEU A 210 5.58 -8.57 -11.19
N ARG A 211 6.34 -9.46 -10.53
CA ARG A 211 6.85 -10.69 -11.17
C ARG A 211 5.71 -11.64 -11.50
N ASP A 212 4.78 -11.83 -10.57
CA ASP A 212 3.63 -12.73 -10.73
C ASP A 212 2.70 -12.29 -11.88
N GLN A 213 2.69 -10.99 -12.19
CA GLN A 213 1.77 -10.38 -13.16
C GLN A 213 2.50 -9.70 -14.34
N ARG A 214 3.75 -10.11 -14.59
CA ARG A 214 4.67 -9.47 -15.53
C ARG A 214 4.09 -9.28 -16.93
N THR A 215 3.43 -10.29 -17.48
CA THR A 215 2.92 -10.26 -18.86
C THR A 215 1.85 -9.18 -19.04
N THR A 216 0.85 -9.14 -18.16
CA THR A 216 -0.22 -8.14 -18.18
C THR A 216 0.35 -6.74 -17.99
N LEU A 217 1.20 -6.56 -16.97
CA LEU A 217 1.75 -5.25 -16.64
C LEU A 217 2.69 -4.70 -17.71
N ARG A 218 3.44 -5.57 -18.42
CA ARG A 218 4.27 -5.14 -19.54
C ARG A 218 3.46 -4.57 -20.69
N ALA A 219 2.29 -5.14 -20.97
CA ALA A 219 1.38 -4.65 -22.00
C ALA A 219 0.71 -3.33 -21.58
N SER A 220 0.22 -3.25 -20.33
CA SER A 220 -0.53 -2.09 -19.85
C SER A 220 0.34 -0.89 -19.46
N TYR A 221 1.57 -1.14 -19.02
CA TYR A 221 2.54 -0.12 -18.60
C TYR A 221 3.85 -0.27 -19.37
N PRO A 222 3.86 0.03 -20.69
CA PRO A 222 5.03 -0.20 -21.55
C PRO A 222 6.19 0.76 -21.25
N VAL A 223 5.94 1.92 -20.64
CA VAL A 223 6.97 2.94 -20.40
C VAL A 223 7.76 2.62 -19.13
N ARG A 224 9.08 2.73 -19.27
CA ARG A 224 10.08 2.31 -18.29
C ARG A 224 10.58 3.46 -17.42
N ALA A 225 11.18 3.13 -16.29
CA ALA A 225 11.58 4.12 -15.29
C ALA A 225 12.57 5.16 -15.83
N ASP A 226 13.52 4.76 -16.69
CA ASP A 226 14.50 5.68 -17.27
C ASP A 226 13.81 6.75 -18.13
N ARG A 227 12.86 6.32 -18.97
CA ARG A 227 12.08 7.21 -19.81
C ARG A 227 11.17 8.13 -19.00
N LEU A 228 10.65 7.64 -17.88
CA LEU A 228 9.91 8.48 -16.95
C LEU A 228 10.84 9.47 -16.22
N ASN A 229 12.07 9.09 -15.86
CA ASN A 229 13.08 10.01 -15.31
C ASN A 229 13.41 11.14 -16.30
N GLU A 230 13.65 10.83 -17.57
CA GLU A 230 13.86 11.84 -18.63
C GLU A 230 12.71 12.83 -18.71
N LEU A 231 11.47 12.32 -18.67
CA LEU A 231 10.28 13.17 -18.66
C LEU A 231 10.28 14.09 -17.42
N VAL A 232 10.45 13.55 -16.22
CA VAL A 232 10.34 14.36 -14.99
C VAL A 232 11.50 15.33 -14.78
N GLU A 233 12.66 15.10 -15.40
CA GLU A 233 13.80 16.03 -15.33
C GLU A 233 13.59 17.25 -16.24
N ASP A 234 13.26 17.06 -17.51
CA ASP A 234 13.25 18.17 -18.48
C ASP A 234 11.86 18.50 -19.07
N GLY A 235 10.83 17.75 -18.67
CA GLY A 235 9.49 17.82 -19.25
C GLY A 235 9.42 17.39 -20.72
N ARG A 236 10.53 16.91 -21.28
CA ARG A 236 10.70 16.56 -22.70
C ARG A 236 10.61 15.06 -22.91
N LEU A 237 10.11 14.69 -24.08
CA LEU A 237 10.12 13.31 -24.59
C LEU A 237 11.14 13.26 -25.74
N ALA A 238 12.41 12.95 -25.46
CA ALA A 238 13.45 12.91 -26.50
C ALA A 238 13.30 11.65 -27.38
N GLY A 239 13.04 11.77 -28.69
CA GLY A 239 13.02 10.64 -29.65
C GLY A 239 11.87 9.63 -29.46
N ASP A 240 11.41 9.01 -30.55
CA ASP A 240 10.25 8.11 -30.69
C ASP A 240 9.20 8.10 -29.57
N ARG A 241 8.19 8.93 -29.83
CA ARG A 241 6.83 9.04 -29.26
C ARG A 241 6.53 8.11 -28.09
N TRP A 242 6.61 8.65 -26.87
CA TRP A 242 5.73 8.18 -25.79
C TRP A 242 4.29 8.41 -26.26
N SER A 243 3.63 7.35 -26.71
CA SER A 243 2.27 7.42 -27.25
C SER A 243 1.30 7.97 -26.20
N ALA A 244 0.29 8.73 -26.62
CA ALA A 244 -0.63 9.35 -25.67
C ALA A 244 -1.35 8.35 -24.74
N ARG A 245 -1.40 7.07 -25.11
CA ARG A 245 -2.02 5.98 -24.35
C ARG A 245 -1.03 5.11 -23.57
N ALA A 246 0.27 5.25 -23.81
CA ALA A 246 1.26 4.46 -23.10
C ALA A 246 1.39 4.97 -21.66
N ARG A 247 1.40 4.04 -20.70
CA ARG A 247 1.51 4.35 -19.28
C ARG A 247 2.87 3.93 -18.75
N ALA A 248 3.35 4.68 -17.76
CA ALA A 248 4.59 4.35 -17.07
C ALA A 248 4.31 3.65 -15.74
N MET A 249 5.25 2.78 -15.36
CA MET A 249 5.30 2.23 -14.01
C MET A 249 6.74 2.27 -13.51
N ALA A 250 6.93 2.77 -12.29
CA ALA A 250 8.24 2.87 -11.66
C ALA A 250 8.14 2.64 -10.15
N PHE A 251 9.26 2.29 -9.53
CA PHE A 251 9.38 2.27 -8.08
C PHE A 251 9.77 3.64 -7.54
N VAL A 252 9.30 3.95 -6.33
CA VAL A 252 9.70 5.10 -5.54
C VAL A 252 10.20 4.65 -4.17
N ASP A 253 11.32 5.23 -3.75
CA ASP A 253 11.85 5.13 -2.39
C ASP A 253 11.89 6.54 -1.80
N PRO A 254 11.01 6.88 -0.85
CA PRO A 254 10.96 8.20 -0.22
C PRO A 254 12.25 8.60 0.52
N ALA A 255 13.11 7.64 0.87
CA ALA A 255 14.41 7.87 1.49
C ALA A 255 15.55 8.05 0.47
N SER A 256 15.33 7.71 -0.80
CA SER A 256 16.34 7.82 -1.85
C SER A 256 16.73 9.28 -2.10
N ARG A 257 18.04 9.53 -2.15
CA ARG A 257 18.65 10.83 -2.49
C ARG A 257 19.24 10.88 -3.89
N ARG A 258 19.08 9.82 -4.69
CA ARG A 258 19.60 9.78 -6.08
C ARG A 258 18.98 10.90 -6.93
N ARG A 259 19.71 11.34 -7.96
CA ARG A 259 19.21 12.32 -8.94
C ARG A 259 18.07 11.70 -9.77
N ALA A 260 18.37 10.62 -10.49
CA ALA A 260 17.36 9.71 -11.05
C ALA A 260 16.69 8.95 -9.89
N TRP A 261 15.57 9.49 -9.40
CA TRP A 261 14.93 9.06 -8.15
C TRP A 261 13.81 8.05 -8.38
N LEU A 262 13.31 7.93 -9.61
CA LEU A 262 12.41 6.85 -10.00
C LEU A 262 13.23 5.60 -10.32
N LYS A 263 12.93 4.52 -9.62
CA LYS A 263 13.70 3.28 -9.70
C LYS A 263 13.06 2.32 -10.71
N ARG A 264 13.93 1.56 -11.38
CA ARG A 264 13.52 0.47 -12.27
C ARG A 264 12.73 -0.58 -11.49
N THR A 265 11.71 -1.11 -12.14
CA THR A 265 10.86 -2.22 -11.69
C THR A 265 11.36 -3.55 -12.24
N THR A 266 10.80 -4.66 -11.75
CA THR A 266 11.12 -5.99 -12.29
C THR A 266 10.71 -6.14 -13.75
N LEU A 267 9.80 -5.29 -14.26
CA LEU A 267 9.41 -5.26 -15.68
C LEU A 267 10.58 -4.80 -16.60
N ASP A 268 11.51 -4.01 -16.03
CA ASP A 268 12.70 -3.48 -16.70
C ASP A 268 13.87 -4.49 -16.76
N GLY A 269 13.71 -5.67 -16.16
CA GLY A 269 14.75 -6.71 -16.11
C GLY A 269 15.20 -7.00 -14.69
N ARG A 270 16.51 -7.21 -14.49
CA ARG A 270 17.09 -7.45 -13.16
C ARG A 270 17.20 -6.12 -12.40
N VAL A 271 16.65 -6.10 -11.19
CA VAL A 271 16.56 -4.90 -10.35
C VAL A 271 17.45 -5.06 -9.13
N PRO A 272 18.02 -3.97 -8.59
CA PRO A 272 18.65 -3.97 -7.27
C PRO A 272 17.72 -4.46 -6.16
N GLU A 273 18.32 -4.84 -5.03
CA GLU A 273 17.60 -5.27 -3.83
C GLU A 273 16.63 -4.19 -3.33
N ALA A 274 15.43 -4.61 -2.93
CA ALA A 274 14.39 -3.72 -2.42
C ALA A 274 14.79 -3.19 -1.03
N PRO A 275 14.64 -1.87 -0.76
CA PRO A 275 15.01 -1.28 0.52
C PRO A 275 14.09 -1.70 1.69
N TYR A 276 12.90 -2.21 1.37
CA TYR A 276 11.88 -2.62 2.33
C TYR A 276 11.39 -4.04 2.00
N VAL A 277 11.05 -4.80 3.03
CA VAL A 277 10.40 -6.11 2.84
C VAL A 277 8.96 -5.92 2.36
N ASP A 278 8.19 -5.14 3.10
CA ASP A 278 6.78 -4.89 2.85
C ASP A 278 6.39 -3.49 3.34
N TYR A 279 5.08 -3.22 3.28
CA TYR A 279 4.47 -2.02 3.81
C TYR A 279 4.80 -1.76 5.30
N ALA A 280 4.74 -2.79 6.14
CA ALA A 280 4.90 -2.66 7.59
C ALA A 280 6.35 -2.30 7.96
N ASP A 281 7.34 -2.89 7.26
CA ASP A 281 8.75 -2.52 7.41
C ASP A 281 8.97 -1.04 7.05
N PHE A 282 8.40 -0.57 5.95
CA PHE A 282 8.52 0.83 5.54
C PHE A 282 7.92 1.82 6.57
N VAL A 283 6.74 1.52 7.11
CA VAL A 283 6.11 2.31 8.18
C VAL A 283 6.95 2.27 9.45
N GLY A 284 7.41 1.08 9.85
CA GLY A 284 8.22 0.85 11.04
C GLY A 284 9.57 1.58 11.02
N ARG A 285 10.20 1.72 9.84
CA ARG A 285 11.43 2.51 9.69
C ARG A 285 11.18 4.02 9.79
N GLY A 286 10.02 4.50 9.33
CA GLY A 286 9.64 5.91 9.41
C GLY A 286 9.36 6.39 10.83
N SER A 287 8.78 5.54 11.68
CA SER A 287 8.48 5.87 13.08
C SER A 287 9.74 5.89 13.97
N ARG A 288 10.74 5.04 13.68
CA ARG A 288 12.02 4.99 14.43
C ARG A 288 12.86 6.26 14.30
N SER A 289 12.76 6.97 13.17
CA SER A 289 13.44 8.27 12.97
C SER A 289 12.80 9.43 13.76
N ARG A 290 11.64 9.21 14.40
CA ARG A 290 10.88 10.21 15.16
C ARG A 290 10.92 9.97 16.68
N ARG A 291 11.95 9.28 17.21
CA ARG A 291 12.17 9.28 18.66
C ARG A 291 12.54 10.71 19.08
N PRO A 292 11.75 11.40 19.93
CA PRO A 292 12.16 12.70 20.45
C PRO A 292 13.49 12.50 21.18
N ALA A 293 14.44 13.41 20.92
CA ALA A 293 15.71 13.43 21.62
C ALA A 293 15.42 13.35 23.12
N ARG A 294 15.92 12.28 23.77
CA ARG A 294 15.93 12.18 25.22
C ARG A 294 16.60 13.46 25.71
N HIS A 295 15.81 14.37 26.29
CA HIS A 295 16.36 15.45 27.09
C HIS A 295 17.12 14.77 28.23
N SER A 296 18.43 14.67 28.08
CA SER A 296 19.35 14.40 29.18
C SER A 296 19.17 15.57 30.15
N GLY A 297 18.47 15.29 31.24
CA GLY A 297 18.19 16.24 32.29
C GLY A 297 19.47 16.86 32.82
N ARG A 298 19.50 18.18 32.81
CA ARG A 298 20.29 18.99 33.73
C ARG A 298 19.26 19.69 34.62
N PRO A 299 19.32 19.56 35.96
CA PRO A 299 18.32 20.14 36.84
C PRO A 299 18.49 21.65 36.86
N ALA A 300 17.55 22.39 36.28
CA ALA A 300 17.45 23.83 36.43
C ALA A 300 16.59 24.13 37.67
N ALA A 301 17.16 24.98 38.52
CA ALA A 301 16.65 25.38 39.81
C ALA A 301 15.25 26.00 39.77
N ALA A 302 14.58 25.86 40.90
CA ALA A 302 13.27 26.41 41.20
C ALA A 302 13.16 27.91 40.88
N ALA A 303 12.17 28.27 40.06
CA ALA A 303 11.59 29.61 40.05
C ALA A 303 10.07 29.45 40.04
N ARG A 304 9.48 29.72 41.21
CA ARG A 304 8.04 29.81 41.43
C ARG A 304 7.49 30.95 40.57
N LEU A 305 6.57 30.65 39.66
CA LEU A 305 5.64 31.63 39.13
C LEU A 305 4.23 31.10 39.35
N ARG A 306 3.48 31.90 40.10
CA ARG A 306 2.12 31.65 40.58
C ARG A 306 1.16 31.58 39.39
N GLU A 307 0.27 30.63 39.48
CA GLU A 307 -0.90 30.50 38.64
C GLU A 307 -1.83 31.70 38.87
N THR A 308 -2.19 32.38 37.78
CA THR A 308 -3.38 33.26 37.76
C THR A 308 -4.22 32.82 36.56
N PRO A 309 -5.43 32.28 36.76
CA PRO A 309 -6.30 31.88 35.65
C PRO A 309 -6.96 33.11 35.01
N PRO A 310 -7.16 33.14 33.67
CA PRO A 310 -7.86 34.23 33.02
C PRO A 310 -9.38 34.14 33.26
N ALA A 311 -9.95 35.24 33.70
CA ALA A 311 -11.39 35.44 33.88
C ALA A 311 -12.08 35.51 32.51
N TRP A 312 -12.94 34.52 32.23
CA TRP A 312 -13.88 34.54 31.12
C TRP A 312 -15.13 35.34 31.51
N ARG A 313 -15.45 36.41 30.77
CA ARG A 313 -16.74 37.13 30.85
C ARG A 313 -17.49 36.93 29.53
N PRO A 314 -18.77 36.51 29.55
CA PRO A 314 -19.66 36.67 28.41
C PRO A 314 -20.46 37.97 28.55
N SER A 315 -20.34 38.88 27.59
CA SER A 315 -21.26 40.01 27.42
C SER A 315 -21.80 39.99 26.00
N HIS A 316 -23.08 39.65 25.86
CA HIS A 316 -24.10 40.40 25.12
C HIS A 316 -25.33 39.50 24.88
N ARG A 317 -26.35 39.70 25.73
CA ARG A 317 -27.75 39.60 25.33
C ARG A 317 -28.24 41.04 25.21
N ASP A 318 -28.74 41.40 24.03
CA ASP A 318 -29.80 42.38 23.82
C ASP A 318 -30.62 41.81 22.65
N SER A 319 -31.73 41.14 22.93
CA SER A 319 -33.08 41.70 23.10
C SER A 319 -33.68 42.20 21.77
N GLU A 320 -34.54 41.32 21.27
CA GLU A 320 -35.55 41.43 20.21
C GLU A 320 -36.29 42.78 20.14
N ARG A 321 -36.48 43.29 18.91
CA ARG A 321 -37.72 43.97 18.49
C ARG A 321 -37.99 43.68 17.00
N PRO A 322 -39.19 43.19 16.62
CA PRO A 322 -39.63 43.16 15.23
C PRO A 322 -40.29 44.50 14.82
N PRO A 323 -40.23 44.90 13.55
CA PRO A 323 -41.04 46.01 13.03
C PRO A 323 -42.45 45.54 12.62
N PRO A 324 -43.45 46.44 12.61
CA PRO A 324 -44.84 46.10 12.34
C PRO A 324 -45.13 45.99 10.83
N ASP A 325 -46.14 45.18 10.52
CA ASP A 325 -46.76 45.00 9.21
C ASP A 325 -47.20 46.33 8.56
N ARG A 326 -46.85 46.51 7.28
CA ARG A 326 -47.69 47.06 6.20
C ARG A 326 -47.23 46.55 4.85
#